data_AF-A0A3B9QQI8-F1
#
_entry.id   AF-A0A3B9QQI8-F1
#
_cell.length_a   1.000
_cell.length_b   1.000
_cell.length_c   1.000
_cell.angle_alpha   90.00
_cell.angle_beta   90.00
_cell.angle_gamma   90.00
#
_symmetry.space_group_name_H-M   'P 1'
#
loop_
_entity.id
_entity.type
_entity.pdbx_description
1 polymer ?
#
loop_
_entity_poly.entity_id
_entity_poly.type
_entity_poly.pdbx_seq_one_letter_code
_entity_poly.pdbx_strand_id
1 'polypeptide(L)'
;MNEVKIKIDLEQLIAAMEDARRDYNEYFLDRKTGEVEAIPEELLRAAGYEDWEETKKGLPGWEKPLAGLVEAIVLEEDPRWINVPFVPTHEVYELMANFAKSLED
;
A
#
# COMPACT_ATOMS: atom_id res chain seq x y z
N MET A 1 27.10 2.42 14.16
CA MET A 1 26.20 2.21 13.00
C MET A 1 25.98 3.57 12.36
N ASN A 2 26.27 3.75 11.08
CA ASN A 2 25.90 4.98 10.38
C ASN A 2 24.38 4.98 10.19
N GLU A 3 23.71 6.03 10.64
CA GLU A 3 22.29 6.24 10.35
C GLU A 3 22.14 6.52 8.84
N VAL A 4 21.59 5.57 8.11
CA VAL A 4 21.19 5.79 6.72
C VAL A 4 19.88 6.58 6.75
N LYS A 5 19.94 7.86 6.35
CA LYS A 5 18.73 8.66 6.13
C LYS A 5 18.09 8.22 4.82
N ILE A 6 16.97 7.52 4.93
CA ILE A 6 16.14 7.16 3.79
C ILE A 6 15.25 8.35 3.44
N LYS A 7 15.21 8.72 2.17
CA LYS A 7 14.31 9.75 1.68
C LYS A 7 12.99 9.08 1.32
N ILE A 8 11.93 9.49 1.99
CA ILE A 8 10.56 9.04 1.69
C ILE A 8 9.88 10.15 0.89
N ASP A 9 9.18 9.78 -0.16
CA ASP A 9 8.25 10.68 -0.83
C ASP A 9 6.96 10.78 -0.02
N LEU A 10 6.82 11.89 0.72
CA LEU A 10 5.66 12.10 1.58
C LEU A 10 4.38 12.31 0.78
N GLU A 11 4.46 12.88 -0.43
CA GLU A 11 3.27 13.08 -1.27
C GLU A 11 2.75 11.73 -1.77
N GLN A 12 3.66 10.85 -2.22
CA GLN A 12 3.30 9.49 -2.60
C GLN A 12 2.69 8.70 -1.43
N LEU A 13 3.27 8.84 -0.23
CA LEU A 13 2.76 8.16 0.96
C LEU A 13 1.35 8.65 1.34
N ILE A 14 1.13 9.98 1.36
CA ILE A 14 -0.18 10.56 1.65
C ILE A 14 -1.20 10.11 0.60
N ALA A 15 -0.84 10.13 -0.69
CA ALA A 15 -1.72 9.66 -1.76
C ALA A 15 -2.12 8.18 -1.57
N ALA A 16 -1.20 7.32 -1.12
CA ALA A 16 -1.50 5.93 -0.80
C ALA A 16 -2.38 5.74 0.45
N MET A 17 -2.26 6.64 1.43
CA MET A 17 -3.11 6.67 2.62
C MET A 17 -4.54 7.11 2.28
N GLU A 18 -4.71 7.99 1.30
CA GLU A 18 -6.00 8.59 0.91
C GLU A 18 -6.65 7.93 -0.32
N ASP A 19 -6.02 6.93 -0.94
CA ASP A 19 -6.56 6.30 -2.14
C ASP A 19 -7.96 5.72 -1.89
N ALA A 20 -8.94 6.21 -2.65
CA ALA A 20 -10.31 5.73 -2.57
C ALA A 20 -10.47 4.27 -3.04
N ARG A 21 -9.49 3.72 -3.77
CA ARG A 21 -9.47 2.35 -4.30
C ARG A 21 -8.71 1.35 -3.41
N ARG A 22 -8.68 1.56 -2.09
CA ARG A 22 -8.10 0.58 -1.15
C ARG A 22 -8.81 -0.77 -1.14
N ASP A 23 -10.03 -0.83 -1.68
CA ASP A 23 -10.73 -2.09 -1.94
C ASP A 23 -10.09 -2.94 -3.05
N TYR A 24 -9.26 -2.33 -3.90
CA TYR A 24 -8.57 -3.04 -4.99
C TYR A 24 -7.06 -3.19 -4.74
N ASN A 25 -6.41 -2.18 -4.16
CA ASN A 25 -4.98 -2.18 -3.90
C ASN A 25 -4.66 -1.98 -2.42
N GLU A 26 -3.70 -2.76 -1.93
CA GLU A 26 -2.99 -2.50 -0.69
C GLU A 26 -1.65 -1.81 -0.99
N TYR A 27 -1.20 -0.97 -0.07
CA TYR A 27 0.02 -0.19 -0.26
C TYR A 27 1.06 -0.54 0.80
N PHE A 28 2.32 -0.68 0.39
CA PHE A 28 3.42 -1.02 1.28
C PHE A 28 4.60 -0.06 1.09
N LEU A 29 5.17 0.40 2.19
CA LEU A 29 6.40 1.18 2.21
C LEU A 29 7.60 0.23 2.31
N ASP A 30 8.53 0.36 1.37
CA ASP A 30 9.84 -0.26 1.44
C ASP A 30 10.76 0.55 2.36
N ARG A 31 11.07 0.02 3.54
CA ARG A 31 11.97 0.68 4.51
C ARG A 31 13.41 0.80 4.06
N LYS A 32 13.81 0.15 2.96
CA LYS A 32 15.18 0.22 2.43
C LYS A 32 15.32 1.33 1.40
N THR A 33 14.33 1.50 0.53
CA THR A 33 14.36 2.49 -0.57
C THR A 33 13.57 3.75 -0.25
N GLY A 34 12.54 3.66 0.60
CA GLY A 34 11.59 4.73 0.87
C GLY A 34 10.45 4.82 -0.14
N GLU A 35 10.34 3.84 -1.05
CA GLU A 35 9.32 3.78 -2.10
C GLU A 35 8.02 3.15 -1.58
N VAL A 36 6.89 3.65 -2.09
CA VAL A 36 5.58 3.07 -1.82
C VAL A 36 5.13 2.26 -3.02
N GLU A 37 4.82 0.98 -2.78
CA GLU A 37 4.40 0.02 -3.79
C GLU A 37 2.92 -0.32 -3.61
N ALA A 38 2.19 -0.32 -4.72
CA ALA A 38 0.79 -0.73 -4.77
C ALA A 38 0.70 -2.19 -5.22
N ILE A 39 -0.02 -3.01 -4.45
CA ILE A 39 -0.19 -4.43 -4.74
C ILE A 39 -1.69 -4.73 -4.78
N PRO A 40 -2.20 -5.34 -5.86
CA PRO A 40 -3.57 -5.80 -5.92
C PRO A 40 -3.89 -6.73 -4.75
N GLU A 41 -4.98 -6.47 -4.04
CA GLU A 41 -5.43 -7.25 -2.88
C GLU A 41 -5.66 -8.73 -3.26
N GLU A 42 -6.10 -8.98 -4.50
CA GLU A 42 -6.26 -10.32 -5.06
C GLU A 42 -4.96 -11.13 -5.04
N LEU A 43 -3.81 -10.52 -5.34
CA LEU A 43 -2.52 -11.21 -5.32
C LEU A 43 -2.08 -11.54 -3.89
N LEU A 44 -2.33 -10.64 -2.93
CA LEU A 44 -2.03 -10.88 -1.51
C LEU A 44 -2.89 -12.02 -0.96
N ARG A 45 -4.19 -12.05 -1.30
CA ARG A 45 -5.09 -13.14 -0.92
C ARG A 45 -4.68 -14.47 -1.54
N ALA A 46 -4.34 -14.48 -2.83
CA ALA A 46 -3.88 -15.70 -3.51
C ALA A 46 -2.64 -16.27 -2.83
N ALA A 47 -1.67 -15.43 -2.45
CA ALA A 47 -0.48 -15.89 -1.73
C ALA A 47 -0.79 -16.41 -0.31
N GLY A 48 -1.78 -15.84 0.38
CA GLY A 48 -2.12 -16.25 1.75
C GLY A 48 -2.98 -17.51 1.86
N TYR A 49 -3.76 -17.85 0.84
CA TYR A 49 -4.81 -18.88 0.95
C TYR A 49 -4.88 -19.89 -0.20
N GLU A 50 -4.22 -19.63 -1.34
CA GLU A 50 -4.26 -20.48 -2.53
C GLU A 50 -2.91 -21.15 -2.82
N ASP A 51 -2.84 -21.97 -3.88
CA ASP A 51 -1.57 -22.50 -4.38
C ASP A 51 -0.83 -21.39 -5.15
N TRP A 52 -0.07 -20.60 -4.40
CA TRP A 52 0.67 -19.45 -4.93
C TRP A 52 1.58 -19.81 -6.11
N GLU A 53 2.23 -20.98 -6.10
CA GLU A 53 3.13 -21.38 -7.18
C GLU A 53 2.38 -21.63 -8.49
N GLU A 54 1.15 -22.13 -8.42
CA GLU A 54 0.29 -22.26 -9.61
C GLU A 54 -0.26 -20.90 -10.05
N THR A 55 -0.73 -20.07 -9.11
CA THR A 55 -1.21 -18.72 -9.39
C THR A 55 -0.13 -17.87 -10.08
N LYS A 56 1.12 -17.91 -9.59
CA LYS A 56 2.28 -17.23 -10.17
C LYS A 56 2.57 -17.60 -11.62
N LYS A 57 2.35 -18.88 -12.01
CA LYS A 57 2.52 -19.31 -13.40
C LYS A 57 1.46 -18.71 -14.33
N GLY A 58 0.25 -18.53 -13.81
CA GLY A 58 -0.89 -17.95 -14.51
C GLY A 58 -0.85 -16.43 -14.65
N LEU A 59 0.02 -15.73 -13.90
CA LEU A 59 0.08 -14.28 -13.92
C LEU A 59 0.40 -13.71 -15.31
N PRO A 60 -0.33 -12.67 -15.75
CA PRO A 60 0.03 -11.92 -16.93
C PRO A 60 1.40 -11.27 -16.75
N GLY A 61 2.08 -11.00 -17.87
CA GLY A 61 3.48 -10.53 -17.85
C GLY A 61 3.71 -9.24 -17.06
N TRP A 62 2.69 -8.38 -16.92
CA TRP A 62 2.76 -7.13 -16.17
C TRP A 62 2.64 -7.32 -14.65
N GLU A 63 2.06 -8.43 -14.16
CA GLU A 63 1.97 -8.75 -12.72
C GLU A 63 3.16 -9.58 -12.23
N LYS A 64 3.90 -10.24 -13.13
CA LYS A 64 5.07 -11.04 -12.75
C LYS A 64 6.12 -10.30 -11.91
N PRO A 65 6.40 -8.99 -12.12
CA PRO A 65 7.28 -8.24 -11.23
C PRO A 65 6.77 -8.13 -9.79
N LEU A 66 5.44 -8.12 -9.59
CA LEU A 66 4.82 -8.02 -8.27
C LEU A 66 4.92 -9.33 -7.48
N ALA A 67 5.08 -10.47 -8.14
CA ALA A 67 5.15 -11.77 -7.49
C ALA A 67 6.26 -11.83 -6.41
N GLY A 68 7.43 -11.23 -6.69
CA GLY A 68 8.52 -11.19 -5.71
C GLY A 68 8.20 -10.30 -4.50
N LEU A 69 7.43 -9.23 -4.67
CA LEU A 69 6.99 -8.39 -3.56
C LEU A 69 5.95 -9.12 -2.71
N VAL A 70 4.99 -9.78 -3.35
CA VAL A 70 3.95 -10.57 -2.68
C VAL A 70 4.58 -11.69 -1.85
N GLU A 71 5.57 -12.40 -2.39
CA GLU A 71 6.32 -13.43 -1.65
C GLU A 71 7.01 -12.85 -0.42
N ALA A 72 7.74 -11.74 -0.60
CA ALA A 72 8.44 -11.08 0.50
C ALA A 72 7.48 -10.62 1.61
N ILE A 73 6.29 -10.13 1.24
CA ILE A 73 5.31 -9.57 2.18
C ILE A 73 4.51 -10.68 2.89
N VAL A 74 3.98 -11.64 2.13
CA VAL A 74 2.97 -12.60 2.63
C VAL A 74 3.61 -13.91 3.09
N LEU A 75 4.57 -14.43 2.32
CA LEU A 75 5.16 -15.75 2.60
C LEU A 75 6.39 -15.66 3.50
N GLU A 76 7.22 -14.64 3.29
CA GLU A 76 8.44 -14.42 4.05
C GLU A 76 8.25 -13.50 5.26
N GLU A 77 7.12 -12.77 5.31
CA GLU A 77 6.81 -11.77 6.35
C GLU A 77 7.98 -10.78 6.58
N ASP A 78 8.65 -10.35 5.50
CA ASP A 78 9.86 -9.52 5.59
C ASP A 78 9.54 -8.17 6.28
N PRO A 79 10.14 -7.89 7.46
CA PRO A 79 9.88 -6.67 8.24
C PRO A 79 10.39 -5.38 7.56
N ARG A 80 11.03 -5.50 6.39
CA ARG A 80 11.32 -4.40 5.48
C ARG A 80 10.05 -3.74 4.96
N TRP A 81 8.97 -4.48 4.77
CA TRP A 81 7.73 -3.96 4.21
C TRP A 81 6.78 -3.54 5.33
N ILE A 82 6.29 -2.31 5.26
CA ILE A 82 5.28 -1.79 6.19
C ILE A 82 4.01 -1.54 5.42
N ASN A 83 2.89 -2.14 5.83
CA ASN A 83 1.58 -1.77 5.27
C ASN A 83 1.28 -0.30 5.59
N VAL A 84 0.96 0.47 4.55
CA VAL A 84 0.62 1.88 4.66
C VAL A 84 -0.82 1.99 5.17
N PRO A 85 -1.05 2.68 6.31
CA PRO A 85 -2.38 2.79 6.89
C PRO A 85 -3.32 3.54 5.95
N PHE A 86 -4.60 3.16 5.97
CA PHE A 86 -5.66 3.90 5.28
C PHE A 86 -6.20 5.02 6.17
N VAL A 87 -6.43 6.20 5.58
CA VAL A 87 -7.15 7.31 6.22
C VAL A 87 -8.58 7.34 5.68
N PRO A 88 -9.60 7.07 6.52
CA PRO A 88 -10.99 7.16 6.11
C PRO A 88 -11.34 8.57 5.62
N THR A 89 -11.61 8.70 4.32
CA THR A 89 -11.88 10.00 3.68
C THR A 89 -13.14 10.68 4.20
N HIS A 90 -14.08 9.92 4.77
CA HIS A 90 -15.32 10.45 5.32
C HIS A 90 -15.10 11.39 6.52
N GLU A 91 -14.26 11.01 7.48
CA GLU A 91 -13.99 11.83 8.67
C GLU A 91 -13.28 13.14 8.29
N VAL A 92 -12.36 13.05 7.33
CA VAL A 92 -11.66 14.22 6.77
C VAL A 92 -12.64 15.12 6.02
N TYR A 93 -13.54 14.55 5.23
CA TYR A 93 -14.59 15.28 4.54
C TYR A 93 -15.53 16.01 5.51
N GLU A 94 -16.00 15.33 6.56
CA GLU A 94 -16.87 15.94 7.57
C GLU A 94 -16.19 17.12 8.28
N LEU A 95 -14.90 16.98 8.62
CA LEU A 95 -14.12 18.07 9.19
C LEU A 95 -14.06 19.28 8.25
N MET A 96 -13.73 19.06 6.98
CA MET A 96 -13.66 20.14 5.98
C MET A 96 -15.03 20.79 5.73
N ALA A 97 -16.10 20.00 5.66
CA ALA A 97 -17.46 20.48 5.48
C ALA A 97 -17.93 21.33 6.67
N ASN A 98 -17.58 20.92 7.90
CA ASN A 98 -17.89 21.68 9.12
C ASN A 98 -17.09 22.98 9.18
N PHE A 99 -15.81 22.96 8.82
CA PHE A 99 -14.99 24.16 8.72
C PHE A 99 -15.56 25.16 7.70
N ALA A 100 -15.92 24.71 6.49
CA ALA A 100 -16.50 25.57 5.46
C ALA A 100 -17.78 26.27 5.95
N LYS A 101 -18.68 25.54 6.61
CA LYS A 101 -19.90 26.12 7.22
C LYS A 101 -19.57 27.19 8.26
N SER A 102 -18.52 27.00 9.06
CA SER A 102 -18.12 27.97 10.09
C SER A 102 -17.57 29.30 9.55
N LEU A 103 -17.25 29.36 8.25
CA LEU A 103 -16.82 30.59 7.57
C LEU A 103 -17.97 31.37 6.94
N GLU A 104 -19.16 30.77 6.83
CA GLU A 104 -20.36 31.39 6.29
C GLU A 104 -21.16 32.16 7.37
N ASP A 105 -20.76 32.04 8.65
CA ASP A 105 -21.28 32.79 9.81
C ASP A 105 -20.37 34.00 10.17
#